data_AF-A0A9C8L732-F1
#
_entry.id   AF-A0A9C8L732-F1
#
_cell.length_a   1.000
_cell.length_b   1.000
_cell.length_c   1.000
_cell.angle_alpha   90.00
_cell.angle_beta   90.00
_cell.angle_gamma   90.00
#
_symmetry.space_group_name_H-M   'P 1'
#
loop_
_entity.id
_entity.type
_entity.pdbx_description
1 polymer ?
#
loop_
_entity_poly.entity_id
_entity_poly.type
_entity_poly.pdbx_seq_one_letter_code
_entity_poly.pdbx_strand_id
1 'polypeptide(L)'
;MKGISHFITGVALATFFPEVVRAGAQGSLLPMLGGIAGILPDTLDFKFARYFEKYDIEIDPGPEPDVHAIAEQVVGAMRRAYETGEPQNVMLHTIRLGADLWRQYTLRFIPEQNEIGVRVGPIVNTGQSPLPGSEPEEAVEVRLQTGIPIVHTYDAEIKVDIFSGPSFKFERQGDKLRVHFLDWHRRWSHSLTLAAVLGLLGCLILGPWGGLVAGLGFAGHILEDQLGFMGSNLFYPFSKKRTGGLQWIRSGDAIPNFLTVWTAVAVILFNLDRFSEQPLLNPACFLGLAIAAPLVLLGGVYQWQRRRAMVEGRETQEALRQADMVAEAEAVGV
;
A
#
# COMPACT_ATOMS: atom_id res chain seq x y z
N MET A 1 0.00 4.46 -2.75
CA MET A 1 0.81 5.71 -2.66
C MET A 1 0.56 6.35 -1.29
N LYS A 2 1.17 7.49 -0.92
CA LYS A 2 0.73 8.17 0.33
C LYS A 2 -0.66 8.79 0.15
N GLY A 3 -1.43 8.87 1.23
CA GLY A 3 -2.82 9.36 1.19
C GLY A 3 -3.01 10.74 0.55
N ILE A 4 -2.04 11.65 0.69
CA ILE A 4 -2.11 12.97 0.03
C ILE A 4 -2.10 12.86 -1.51
N SER A 5 -1.37 11.89 -2.06
CA SER A 5 -1.30 11.64 -3.50
C SER A 5 -2.68 11.23 -4.03
N HIS A 6 -3.34 10.29 -3.35
CA HIS A 6 -4.68 9.83 -3.70
C HIS A 6 -5.73 10.95 -3.61
N PHE A 7 -5.67 11.75 -2.54
CA PHE A 7 -6.54 12.92 -2.37
C PHE A 7 -6.39 13.90 -3.54
N ILE A 8 -5.17 14.35 -3.81
CA ILE A 8 -4.95 15.40 -4.81
C ILE A 8 -5.21 14.91 -6.23
N THR A 9 -4.96 13.63 -6.53
CA THR A 9 -5.36 13.01 -7.79
C THR A 9 -6.88 13.05 -7.98
N GLY A 10 -7.65 12.72 -6.93
CA GLY A 10 -9.11 12.85 -6.96
C GLY A 10 -9.59 14.28 -7.26
N VAL A 11 -8.95 15.28 -6.64
CA VAL A 11 -9.23 16.71 -6.94
C VAL A 11 -8.87 17.04 -8.38
N ALA A 12 -7.69 16.61 -8.85
CA ALA A 12 -7.23 16.88 -10.21
C ALA A 12 -8.17 16.28 -11.26
N LEU A 13 -8.62 15.04 -11.08
CA LEU A 13 -9.60 14.39 -11.95
C LEU A 13 -10.91 15.18 -12.03
N ALA A 14 -11.39 15.71 -10.91
CA ALA A 14 -12.60 16.54 -10.88
C ALA A 14 -12.44 17.83 -11.70
N THR A 15 -11.25 18.43 -11.75
CA THR A 15 -11.01 19.68 -12.49
C THR A 15 -11.04 19.52 -14.02
N PHE A 16 -11.04 18.29 -14.56
CA PHE A 16 -11.17 18.11 -16.02
C PHE A 16 -12.53 18.54 -16.56
N PHE A 17 -13.55 18.67 -15.71
CA PHE A 17 -14.91 19.02 -16.08
C PHE A 17 -15.18 20.52 -15.84
N PRO A 18 -15.47 21.32 -16.89
CA PRO A 18 -15.67 22.76 -16.74
C PRO A 18 -16.88 23.09 -15.86
N GLU A 19 -17.92 22.28 -15.86
CA GLU A 19 -19.10 22.44 -15.00
C GLU A 19 -18.73 22.31 -13.52
N VAL A 20 -17.84 21.36 -13.19
CA VAL A 20 -17.33 21.18 -11.82
C VAL A 20 -16.49 22.38 -11.40
N VAL A 21 -15.63 22.89 -12.28
CA VAL A 21 -14.79 24.07 -11.99
C VAL A 21 -15.65 25.33 -11.79
N ARG A 22 -16.63 25.58 -12.67
CA ARG A 22 -17.55 26.72 -12.55
C ARG A 22 -18.40 26.63 -11.28
N ALA A 23 -18.91 25.44 -10.96
CA ALA A 23 -19.63 25.22 -9.71
C ALA A 23 -18.72 25.49 -8.50
N GLY A 24 -17.45 25.07 -8.56
CA GLY A 24 -16.45 25.36 -7.53
C GLY A 24 -16.22 26.86 -7.32
N ALA A 25 -16.16 27.64 -8.40
CA ALA A 25 -16.08 29.10 -8.32
C ALA A 25 -17.32 29.75 -7.65
N GLN A 26 -18.46 29.06 -7.66
CA GLN A 26 -19.70 29.46 -6.98
C GLN A 26 -19.82 28.90 -5.55
N GLY A 27 -18.77 28.27 -5.02
CA GLY A 27 -18.73 27.72 -3.67
C GLY A 27 -19.10 26.24 -3.56
N SER A 28 -19.28 25.52 -4.67
CA SER A 28 -19.52 24.08 -4.65
C SER A 28 -18.29 23.30 -4.19
N LEU A 29 -18.52 22.22 -3.43
CA LEU A 29 -17.47 21.33 -2.93
C LEU A 29 -17.19 20.13 -3.86
N LEU A 30 -17.68 20.14 -5.10
CA LEU A 30 -17.48 19.03 -6.06
C LEU A 30 -16.01 18.66 -6.30
N PRO A 31 -15.04 19.61 -6.44
CA PRO A 31 -13.62 19.24 -6.53
C PRO A 31 -13.12 18.50 -5.27
N MET A 32 -13.57 18.94 -4.09
CA MET A 32 -13.21 18.33 -2.81
C MET A 32 -13.83 16.94 -2.65
N LEU A 33 -15.06 16.74 -3.15
CA LEU A 33 -15.69 15.43 -3.20
C LEU A 33 -14.86 14.41 -4.00
N GLY A 34 -14.26 14.84 -5.12
CA GLY A 34 -13.31 14.02 -5.86
C GLY A 34 -12.11 13.58 -4.99
N GLY A 35 -11.54 14.50 -4.22
CA GLY A 35 -10.45 14.19 -3.29
C GLY A 35 -10.85 13.28 -2.13
N ILE A 36 -12.01 13.52 -1.51
CA ILE A 36 -12.57 12.65 -0.45
C ILE A 36 -12.79 11.25 -0.99
N ALA A 37 -13.36 11.12 -2.18
CA ALA A 37 -13.55 9.82 -2.83
C ALA A 37 -12.21 9.15 -3.18
N GLY A 38 -11.17 9.95 -3.49
CA GLY A 38 -9.81 9.49 -3.69
C GLY A 38 -9.20 8.83 -2.46
N ILE A 39 -9.43 9.32 -1.24
CA ILE A 39 -8.88 8.68 -0.02
C ILE A 39 -9.78 7.61 0.59
N LEU A 40 -11.00 7.47 0.06
CA LEU A 40 -12.03 6.62 0.66
C LEU A 40 -11.67 5.12 0.65
N PRO A 41 -11.05 4.53 -0.39
CA PRO A 41 -10.70 3.11 -0.38
C PRO A 41 -9.82 2.71 0.81
N ASP A 42 -8.73 3.45 1.05
CA ASP A 42 -7.86 3.24 2.22
C ASP A 42 -8.61 3.50 3.53
N THR A 43 -9.40 4.57 3.57
CA THR A 43 -10.20 4.88 4.76
C THR A 43 -11.14 3.72 5.12
N LEU A 44 -11.80 3.11 4.13
CA LEU A 44 -12.67 1.94 4.32
C LEU A 44 -11.87 0.74 4.83
N ASP A 45 -10.68 0.51 4.29
CA ASP A 45 -9.86 -0.61 4.72
C ASP A 45 -9.37 -0.46 6.16
N PHE A 46 -8.74 0.67 6.47
CA PHE A 46 -8.07 0.84 7.76
C PHE A 46 -9.02 1.20 8.90
N LYS A 47 -10.15 1.88 8.62
CA LYS A 47 -11.13 2.23 9.65
C LYS A 47 -12.26 1.20 9.79
N PHE A 48 -12.44 0.30 8.81
CA PHE A 48 -13.49 -0.71 8.86
C PHE A 48 -12.97 -2.12 8.57
N ALA A 49 -12.46 -2.40 7.35
CA ALA A 49 -12.14 -3.76 6.93
C ALA A 49 -11.16 -4.46 7.89
N ARG A 50 -10.14 -3.73 8.35
CA ARG A 50 -9.15 -4.20 9.33
C ARG A 50 -9.79 -4.76 10.61
N TYR A 51 -10.84 -4.10 11.12
CA TYR A 51 -11.50 -4.50 12.37
C TYR A 51 -12.50 -5.64 12.20
N PHE A 52 -12.89 -5.92 10.96
CA PHE A 52 -13.72 -7.08 10.64
C PHE A 52 -12.90 -8.33 10.29
N GLU A 53 -11.59 -8.21 10.13
CA GLU A 53 -10.72 -9.36 9.93
C GLU A 53 -10.65 -10.20 11.22
N LYS A 54 -10.82 -11.51 11.06
CA LYS A 54 -10.67 -12.48 12.15
C LYS A 54 -9.35 -13.20 11.98
N TYR A 55 -8.59 -13.30 13.06
CA TYR A 55 -7.34 -14.04 13.11
C TYR A 55 -7.58 -15.38 13.82
N ASP A 56 -7.09 -16.45 13.20
CA ASP A 56 -7.13 -17.80 13.79
C ASP A 56 -6.03 -17.97 14.84
N ILE A 57 -4.93 -17.24 14.67
CA ILE A 57 -3.81 -17.19 15.60
C ILE A 57 -3.24 -15.77 15.66
N GLU A 58 -2.99 -15.33 16.89
CA GLU A 58 -2.29 -14.08 17.18
C GLU A 58 -0.98 -14.43 17.91
N ILE A 59 0.15 -14.08 17.31
CA ILE A 59 1.47 -14.38 17.84
C ILE A 59 1.97 -13.12 18.54
N ASP A 60 1.93 -13.14 19.87
CA ASP A 60 2.54 -12.12 20.73
C ASP A 60 3.86 -12.66 21.29
N PRO A 61 5.01 -12.09 20.87
CA PRO A 61 6.31 -12.52 21.38
C PRO A 61 6.56 -12.18 22.85
N GLY A 62 5.79 -11.28 23.45
CA GLY A 62 6.09 -10.71 24.76
C GLY A 62 7.36 -9.83 24.76
N PRO A 63 7.80 -9.36 25.94
CA PRO A 63 8.95 -8.45 26.07
C PRO A 63 10.31 -9.11 25.82
N GLU A 64 10.40 -10.44 25.99
CA GLU A 64 11.60 -11.26 25.80
C GLU A 64 11.30 -12.29 24.69
N PRO A 65 11.42 -11.90 23.40
CA PRO A 65 10.95 -12.72 22.30
C PRO A 65 11.75 -14.01 22.13
N ASP A 66 11.07 -15.15 22.16
CA ASP A 66 11.61 -16.42 21.71
C ASP A 66 11.38 -16.58 20.20
N VAL A 67 12.42 -16.34 19.42
CA VAL A 67 12.38 -16.47 17.95
C VAL A 67 12.05 -17.88 17.46
N HIS A 68 12.40 -18.91 18.22
CA HIS A 68 12.05 -20.29 17.87
C HIS A 68 10.55 -20.53 18.08
N ALA A 69 9.99 -20.07 19.19
CA ALA A 69 8.56 -20.17 19.45
C ALA A 69 7.71 -19.39 18.42
N ILE A 70 8.17 -18.21 17.99
CA ILE A 70 7.53 -17.45 16.90
C ILE A 70 7.56 -18.28 15.61
N ALA A 71 8.73 -18.79 15.23
CA ALA A 71 8.88 -19.58 14.01
C ALA A 71 8.01 -20.84 14.03
N GLU A 72 7.96 -21.58 15.14
CA GLU A 72 7.12 -22.78 15.27
C GLU A 72 5.64 -22.47 15.10
N GLN A 73 5.15 -21.38 15.68
CA GLN A 73 3.74 -20.98 15.55
C GLN A 73 3.39 -20.62 14.10
N VAL A 74 4.27 -19.89 13.41
CA VAL A 74 4.08 -19.56 11.99
C VAL A 74 4.09 -20.84 11.13
N VAL A 75 5.09 -21.71 11.28
CA VAL A 75 5.14 -23.00 10.56
C VAL A 75 3.91 -23.86 10.87
N GLY A 76 3.47 -23.88 12.12
CA GLY A 76 2.28 -24.61 12.54
C GLY A 76 1.02 -24.12 11.82
N ALA A 77 0.84 -22.80 11.70
CA ALA A 77 -0.28 -22.23 10.94
C ALA A 77 -0.19 -22.56 9.44
N MET A 78 1.01 -22.48 8.86
CA MET A 78 1.25 -22.85 7.46
C MET A 78 0.90 -24.31 7.19
N ARG A 79 1.32 -25.23 8.07
CA ARG A 79 1.03 -26.66 7.96
C ARG A 79 -0.46 -26.94 8.10
N ARG A 80 -1.13 -26.36 9.10
CA ARG A 80 -2.59 -26.49 9.26
C ARG A 80 -3.33 -26.04 8.00
N ALA A 81 -2.96 -24.89 7.43
CA ALA A 81 -3.60 -24.39 6.21
C ALA A 81 -3.43 -25.34 5.02
N TYR A 82 -2.27 -25.97 4.91
CA TYR A 82 -1.97 -26.90 3.83
C TYR A 82 -2.66 -28.26 4.00
N GLU A 83 -2.57 -28.84 5.20
CA GLU A 83 -3.09 -30.18 5.51
C GLU A 83 -4.61 -30.23 5.50
N THR A 84 -5.26 -29.23 6.11
CA THR A 84 -6.73 -29.17 6.20
C THR A 84 -7.37 -28.59 4.94
N GLY A 85 -6.63 -27.75 4.21
CA GLY A 85 -7.18 -26.95 3.11
C GLY A 85 -7.99 -25.73 3.56
N GLU A 86 -8.18 -25.53 4.87
CA GLU A 86 -8.83 -24.35 5.43
C GLU A 86 -7.81 -23.20 5.57
N PRO A 87 -8.11 -21.97 5.10
CA PRO A 87 -7.19 -20.86 5.27
C PRO A 87 -6.86 -20.57 6.74
N GLN A 88 -5.66 -20.05 7.00
CA GLN A 88 -5.24 -19.61 8.33
C GLN A 88 -4.81 -18.14 8.30
N ASN A 89 -5.54 -17.29 9.01
CA ASN A 89 -5.25 -15.88 9.22
C ASN A 89 -4.39 -15.70 10.48
N VAL A 90 -3.23 -15.09 10.33
CA VAL A 90 -2.22 -14.93 11.39
C VAL A 90 -1.90 -13.46 11.60
N MET A 91 -1.95 -12.99 12.85
CA MET A 91 -1.42 -11.68 13.25
C MET A 91 -0.08 -11.85 13.94
N LEU A 92 0.91 -11.05 13.55
CA LEU A 92 2.20 -10.94 14.25
C LEU A 92 2.24 -9.64 15.02
N HIS A 93 2.16 -9.71 16.34
CA HIS A 93 2.19 -8.51 17.19
C HIS A 93 3.61 -7.97 17.34
N THR A 94 3.70 -6.65 17.52
CA THR A 94 4.97 -5.95 17.75
C THR A 94 5.36 -5.97 19.22
N ILE A 95 6.66 -5.86 19.48
CA ILE A 95 7.20 -5.83 20.84
C ILE A 95 7.40 -4.39 21.26
N ARG A 96 6.45 -3.81 21.99
CA ARG A 96 6.54 -2.44 22.48
C ARG A 96 7.37 -2.36 23.75
N LEU A 97 8.46 -1.59 23.73
CA LEU A 97 9.34 -1.36 24.88
C LEU A 97 9.07 -0.03 25.59
N GLY A 98 8.41 0.91 24.92
CA GLY A 98 8.10 2.22 25.48
C GLY A 98 7.08 3.00 24.66
N ALA A 99 6.92 4.28 24.98
CA ALA A 99 5.98 5.15 24.27
C ALA A 99 6.33 5.27 22.77
N ASP A 100 7.63 5.38 22.48
CA ASP A 100 8.23 5.59 21.16
C ASP A 100 9.34 4.55 20.88
N LEU A 101 9.29 3.35 21.48
CA LEU A 101 10.33 2.34 21.30
C LEU A 101 9.73 0.95 21.12
N TRP A 102 10.24 0.21 20.15
CA TRP A 102 9.87 -1.16 19.85
C TRP A 102 11.09 -2.02 19.56
N ARG A 103 11.07 -3.28 20.00
CA ARG A 103 12.04 -4.28 19.55
C ARG A 103 11.59 -4.81 18.20
N GLN A 104 12.37 -4.56 17.15
CA GLN A 104 12.15 -5.16 15.84
C GLN A 104 12.44 -6.66 15.91
N TYR A 105 11.63 -7.46 15.23
CA TYR A 105 12.03 -8.78 14.79
C TYR A 105 11.67 -8.96 13.32
N THR A 106 12.27 -9.95 12.67
CA THR A 106 12.13 -10.18 11.25
C THR A 106 11.66 -11.60 11.01
N LEU A 107 10.62 -11.77 10.18
CA LEU A 107 10.17 -13.04 9.63
C LEU A 107 10.54 -13.11 8.15
N ARG A 108 11.33 -14.10 7.75
CA ARG A 108 11.75 -14.35 6.38
C ARG A 108 11.11 -15.62 5.83
N PHE A 109 10.42 -15.59 4.70
CA PHE A 109 10.02 -16.77 3.92
C PHE A 109 11.11 -17.11 2.91
N ILE A 110 11.55 -18.35 2.85
CA ILE A 110 12.62 -18.81 1.97
C ILE A 110 12.11 -19.95 1.09
N PRO A 111 11.38 -19.64 0.00
CA PRO A 111 10.66 -20.65 -0.80
C PRO A 111 11.58 -21.69 -1.44
N GLU A 112 12.80 -21.32 -1.82
CA GLU A 112 13.75 -22.21 -2.48
C GLU A 112 14.12 -23.40 -1.59
N GLN A 113 14.12 -23.20 -0.26
CA GLN A 113 14.38 -24.23 0.74
C GLN A 113 13.12 -24.70 1.47
N ASN A 114 11.95 -24.12 1.17
CA ASN A 114 10.70 -24.31 1.93
C ASN A 114 10.88 -24.00 3.43
N GLU A 115 11.65 -22.98 3.76
CA GLU A 115 11.94 -22.57 5.14
C GLU A 115 11.27 -21.24 5.47
N ILE A 116 11.15 -20.99 6.78
CA ILE A 116 11.05 -19.63 7.30
C ILE A 116 12.24 -19.36 8.23
N GLY A 117 12.72 -18.12 8.25
CA GLY A 117 13.72 -17.61 9.17
C GLY A 117 13.11 -16.58 10.12
N VAL A 118 13.47 -16.58 11.40
CA VAL A 118 13.09 -15.54 12.36
C VAL A 118 14.32 -15.05 13.09
N ARG A 119 14.50 -13.73 13.19
CA ARG A 119 15.58 -13.10 13.95
C ARG A 119 15.11 -11.89 14.74
N VAL A 120 15.77 -11.61 15.86
CA VAL A 120 15.62 -10.35 16.59
C VAL A 120 16.46 -9.26 15.93
N GLY A 121 15.92 -8.06 15.85
CA GLY A 121 16.56 -6.86 15.31
C GLY A 121 16.83 -5.78 16.38
N PRO A 122 17.24 -4.57 15.95
CA PRO A 122 17.49 -3.44 16.85
C PRO A 122 16.21 -2.95 17.52
N ILE A 123 16.36 -2.06 18.50
CA ILE A 123 15.25 -1.23 18.97
C ILE A 123 15.05 -0.11 17.95
N VAL A 124 13.81 0.16 17.55
CA VAL A 124 13.46 1.26 16.65
C VAL A 124 12.49 2.22 17.32
N ASN A 125 12.49 3.47 16.84
CA ASN A 125 11.47 4.45 17.22
C ASN A 125 10.23 4.40 16.30
N THR A 126 9.24 5.28 16.52
CA THR A 126 8.04 5.35 15.67
C THR A 126 8.38 5.64 14.20
N GLY A 127 9.49 6.33 13.92
CA GLY A 127 9.99 6.54 12.57
C GLY A 127 10.88 5.40 12.04
N GLN A 128 10.82 4.22 12.67
CA GLN A 128 11.59 3.01 12.35
C GLN A 128 13.11 3.21 12.31
N SER A 129 13.59 4.29 12.91
CA SER A 129 15.01 4.56 12.98
C SER A 129 15.62 3.73 14.10
N PRO A 130 16.64 2.91 13.83
CA PRO A 130 17.27 2.09 14.85
C PRO A 130 17.96 2.99 15.88
N LEU A 131 17.77 2.66 17.16
CA LEU A 131 18.52 3.28 18.26
C LEU A 131 19.96 2.76 18.20
N PRO A 132 20.98 3.61 18.02
CA PRO A 132 22.36 3.17 17.89
C PRO A 132 22.82 2.34 19.11
N GLY A 133 23.47 1.20 18.86
CA GLY A 133 23.96 0.31 19.92
C GLY A 133 22.88 -0.56 20.56
N SER A 134 21.69 -0.63 19.97
CA SER A 134 20.61 -1.52 20.40
C SER A 134 20.54 -2.82 19.60
N GLU A 135 21.41 -2.99 18.60
CA GLU A 135 21.54 -4.23 17.85
C GLU A 135 21.87 -5.40 18.80
N PRO A 136 21.22 -6.57 18.64
CA PRO A 136 21.59 -7.76 19.41
C PRO A 136 23.04 -8.17 19.09
N GLU A 137 23.84 -8.44 20.11
CA GLU A 137 25.26 -8.86 19.95
C GLU A 137 25.39 -10.15 19.12
N GLU A 138 24.43 -11.07 19.26
CA GLU A 138 24.31 -12.30 18.47
C GLU A 138 22.89 -12.41 17.89
N ALA A 139 22.64 -11.72 16.77
CA ALA A 139 21.38 -11.86 16.03
C ALA A 139 21.32 -13.22 15.30
N VAL A 140 21.04 -14.29 16.04
CA VAL A 140 20.87 -15.63 15.47
C VAL A 140 19.52 -15.72 14.75
N GLU A 141 19.57 -16.04 13.46
CA GLU A 141 18.39 -16.39 12.68
C GLU A 141 18.03 -17.85 12.94
N VAL A 142 16.86 -18.10 13.52
CA VAL A 142 16.30 -19.45 13.63
C VAL A 142 15.58 -19.78 12.35
N ARG A 143 15.99 -20.85 11.68
CA ARG A 143 15.35 -21.35 10.46
C ARG A 143 14.59 -22.64 10.73
N LEU A 144 13.33 -22.69 10.32
CA LEU A 144 12.49 -23.87 10.43
C LEU A 144 11.94 -24.29 9.07
N GLN A 145 11.97 -25.60 8.84
CA GLN A 145 11.41 -26.23 7.65
C GLN A 145 9.89 -26.25 7.71
N THR A 146 9.24 -25.75 6.66
CA THR A 146 7.79 -25.84 6.53
C THR A 146 7.35 -27.22 6.06
N GLY A 147 8.18 -27.87 5.22
CA GLY A 147 7.86 -29.13 4.55
C GLY A 147 6.85 -28.99 3.41
N ILE A 148 6.54 -27.76 2.97
CA ILE A 148 5.48 -27.46 2.01
C ILE A 148 6.02 -26.49 0.96
N PRO A 149 5.76 -26.70 -0.35
CA PRO A 149 6.08 -25.72 -1.38
C PRO A 149 5.41 -24.37 -1.13
N ILE A 150 6.21 -23.34 -0.86
CA ILE A 150 5.71 -21.99 -0.55
C ILE A 150 5.64 -21.16 -1.84
N VAL A 151 4.55 -20.43 -2.03
CA VAL A 151 4.45 -19.34 -3.02
C VAL A 151 3.99 -18.10 -2.28
N HIS A 152 4.90 -17.18 -2.01
CA HIS A 152 4.49 -15.89 -1.47
C HIS A 152 3.96 -14.98 -2.60
N THR A 153 3.04 -14.09 -2.24
CA THR A 153 2.61 -12.98 -3.12
C THR A 153 3.37 -11.69 -2.85
N TYR A 154 4.30 -11.72 -1.90
CA TYR A 154 4.97 -10.56 -1.32
C TYR A 154 6.41 -10.94 -0.93
N ASP A 155 7.15 -10.04 -0.28
CA ASP A 155 8.56 -10.29 0.03
C ASP A 155 8.84 -11.51 0.94
N ALA A 156 10.01 -12.09 0.78
CA ALA A 156 10.61 -13.02 1.72
C ALA A 156 10.70 -12.38 3.11
N GLU A 157 11.28 -11.19 3.26
CA GLU A 157 11.65 -10.64 4.57
C GLU A 157 10.70 -9.56 5.10
N ILE A 158 10.09 -9.80 6.26
CA ILE A 158 9.11 -8.93 6.90
C ILE A 158 9.64 -8.43 8.24
N LYS A 159 9.74 -7.12 8.41
CA LYS A 159 10.05 -6.49 9.69
C LYS A 159 8.77 -6.26 10.48
N VAL A 160 8.79 -6.65 11.74
CA VAL A 160 7.72 -6.42 12.71
C VAL A 160 8.27 -5.52 13.80
N ASP A 161 7.95 -4.22 13.70
CA ASP A 161 8.69 -3.21 14.47
C ASP A 161 7.88 -1.99 14.94
N ILE A 162 6.66 -1.73 14.45
CA ILE A 162 5.80 -0.63 14.93
C ILE A 162 4.30 -0.94 14.82
N PHE A 163 3.49 -0.14 15.53
CA PHE A 163 2.03 -0.25 15.61
C PHE A 163 1.52 -1.60 16.12
N SER A 164 0.73 -2.33 15.33
CA SER A 164 0.17 -3.63 15.70
C SER A 164 0.85 -4.79 14.99
N GLY A 165 1.80 -4.50 14.10
CA GLY A 165 2.45 -5.48 13.25
C GLY A 165 1.60 -5.97 12.07
N PRO A 166 2.18 -6.83 11.21
CA PRO A 166 1.55 -7.30 10.00
C PRO A 166 0.65 -8.52 10.23
N SER A 167 -0.31 -8.71 9.32
CA SER A 167 -1.12 -9.93 9.27
C SER A 167 -0.95 -10.68 7.95
N PHE A 168 -1.03 -12.00 8.02
CA PHE A 168 -0.92 -12.91 6.87
C PHE A 168 -2.14 -13.80 6.76
N LYS A 169 -2.43 -14.25 5.54
CA LYS A 169 -3.31 -15.39 5.29
C LYS A 169 -2.55 -16.46 4.54
N PHE A 170 -2.53 -17.66 5.11
CA PHE A 170 -2.01 -18.87 4.48
C PHE A 170 -3.17 -19.62 3.83
N GLU A 171 -3.07 -19.91 2.52
CA GLU A 171 -4.12 -20.60 1.77
C GLU A 171 -3.51 -21.65 0.84
N ARG A 172 -4.02 -22.87 0.87
CA ARG A 172 -3.60 -23.91 -0.06
C ARG A 172 -4.16 -23.65 -1.45
N GLN A 173 -3.27 -23.66 -2.45
CA GLN A 173 -3.64 -23.56 -3.87
C GLN A 173 -2.96 -24.71 -4.63
N GLY A 174 -3.69 -25.81 -4.79
CA GLY A 174 -3.16 -27.04 -5.40
C GLY A 174 -2.12 -27.73 -4.50
N ASP A 175 -0.91 -27.88 -5.02
CA ASP A 175 0.25 -28.49 -4.38
C ASP A 175 1.15 -27.48 -3.63
N LYS A 176 0.71 -26.22 -3.55
CA LYS A 176 1.48 -25.14 -2.93
C LYS A 176 0.69 -24.41 -1.87
N LEU A 177 1.40 -23.83 -0.90
CA LEU A 177 0.84 -22.90 0.06
C LEU A 177 1.08 -21.48 -0.42
N ARG A 178 0.00 -20.75 -0.70
CA ARG A 178 0.07 -19.33 -1.04
C ARG A 178 0.05 -18.49 0.22
N VAL A 179 0.96 -17.53 0.30
CA VAL A 179 0.95 -16.55 1.39
C VAL A 179 0.48 -15.19 0.90
N HIS A 180 -0.48 -14.63 1.64
CA HIS A 180 -1.12 -13.34 1.38
C HIS A 180 -0.77 -12.35 2.49
N PHE A 181 -0.14 -11.23 2.15
CA PHE A 181 0.16 -10.16 3.09
C PHE A 181 -1.00 -9.16 3.15
N LEU A 182 -1.39 -8.77 4.38
CA LEU A 182 -2.52 -7.89 4.67
C LEU A 182 -3.72 -8.26 3.78
N ASP A 183 -4.18 -9.51 3.88
CA ASP A 183 -5.17 -10.01 2.93
C ASP A 183 -6.46 -9.17 2.96
N TRP A 184 -6.82 -8.59 4.12
CA TRP A 184 -7.97 -7.68 4.29
C TRP A 184 -7.88 -6.36 3.50
N HIS A 185 -6.68 -5.86 3.26
CA HIS A 185 -6.45 -4.60 2.53
C HIS A 185 -6.63 -4.83 1.03
N ARG A 186 -7.08 -3.82 0.27
CA ARG A 186 -7.28 -3.84 -1.18
C ARG A 186 -8.14 -5.00 -1.71
N ARG A 187 -9.12 -5.45 -0.91
CA ARG A 187 -10.16 -6.40 -1.32
C ARG A 187 -11.33 -5.65 -1.96
N TRP A 188 -12.50 -5.64 -1.31
CA TRP A 188 -13.76 -5.15 -1.87
C TRP A 188 -13.78 -3.63 -2.04
N SER A 189 -13.12 -2.91 -1.12
CA SER A 189 -12.95 -1.46 -1.09
C SER A 189 -12.13 -0.94 -2.28
N HIS A 190 -11.29 -1.76 -2.89
CA HIS A 190 -10.44 -1.38 -4.02
C HIS A 190 -10.88 -2.03 -5.33
N SER A 191 -12.19 -1.98 -5.59
CA SER A 191 -12.80 -2.52 -6.81
C SER A 191 -13.38 -1.42 -7.69
N LEU A 192 -13.16 -1.54 -9.00
CA LEU A 192 -13.73 -0.61 -9.98
C LEU A 192 -15.26 -0.77 -10.06
N THR A 193 -15.78 -1.95 -9.72
CA THR A 193 -17.21 -2.17 -9.53
C THR A 193 -17.77 -1.27 -8.42
N LEU A 194 -17.10 -1.22 -7.26
CA LEU A 194 -17.53 -0.35 -6.17
C LEU A 194 -17.42 1.13 -6.56
N ALA A 195 -16.35 1.51 -7.27
CA ALA A 195 -16.21 2.86 -7.81
C ALA A 195 -17.41 3.25 -8.69
N ALA A 196 -17.84 2.36 -9.59
CA ALA A 196 -19.01 2.56 -10.44
C ALA A 196 -20.32 2.66 -9.63
N VAL A 197 -20.52 1.78 -8.64
CA VAL A 197 -21.71 1.80 -7.77
C VAL A 197 -21.76 3.10 -6.97
N LEU A 198 -20.65 3.52 -6.35
CA LEU A 198 -20.56 4.79 -5.61
C LEU A 198 -20.78 5.99 -6.54
N GLY A 199 -20.30 5.94 -7.77
CA GLY A 199 -20.57 6.96 -8.77
C GLY A 199 -22.06 7.06 -9.14
N LEU A 200 -22.73 5.91 -9.33
CA LEU A 200 -24.18 5.88 -9.57
C LEU A 200 -24.99 6.38 -8.37
N LEU A 201 -24.63 5.97 -7.15
CA LEU A 201 -25.28 6.46 -5.93
C LEU A 201 -25.05 7.97 -5.73
N GLY A 202 -23.82 8.44 -5.96
CA GLY A 202 -23.49 9.86 -5.95
C GLY A 202 -24.29 10.63 -7.01
N CYS A 203 -24.55 10.04 -8.19
CA CYS A 203 -25.38 10.65 -9.22
C CYS A 203 -26.82 10.87 -8.75
N LEU A 204 -27.38 9.89 -8.03
CA LEU A 204 -28.74 9.96 -7.50
C LEU A 204 -28.86 10.99 -6.36
N ILE A 205 -27.85 11.12 -5.50
CA ILE A 205 -27.92 11.94 -4.29
C ILE A 205 -27.42 13.37 -4.52
N LEU A 206 -26.33 13.51 -5.27
CA LEU A 206 -25.59 14.78 -5.45
C LEU A 206 -25.66 15.31 -6.89
N GLY A 207 -26.44 14.66 -7.74
CA GLY A 207 -26.56 14.97 -9.16
C GLY A 207 -25.41 14.38 -10.01
N PRO A 208 -25.52 14.48 -11.34
CA PRO A 208 -24.64 13.77 -12.28
C PRO A 208 -23.16 14.09 -12.07
N TRP A 209 -22.83 15.36 -11.78
CA TRP A 209 -21.45 15.77 -11.53
C TRP A 209 -20.91 15.23 -10.20
N GLY A 210 -21.72 15.19 -9.14
CA GLY A 210 -21.33 14.60 -7.86
C GLY A 210 -21.02 13.11 -7.98
N GLY A 211 -21.86 12.37 -8.71
CA GLY A 211 -21.61 10.97 -9.03
C GLY A 211 -20.35 10.75 -9.85
N LEU A 212 -20.16 11.53 -10.90
CA LEU A 212 -19.01 11.41 -11.78
C LEU A 212 -17.68 11.66 -11.04
N VAL A 213 -17.58 12.76 -10.28
CA VAL A 213 -16.32 13.08 -9.57
C VAL A 213 -16.05 12.10 -8.43
N ALA A 214 -17.08 11.62 -7.73
CA ALA A 214 -16.90 10.60 -6.70
C ALA A 214 -16.43 9.26 -7.29
N GLY A 215 -17.07 8.79 -8.36
CA GLY A 215 -16.67 7.55 -9.04
C GLY A 215 -15.26 7.62 -9.62
N LEU A 216 -14.90 8.74 -10.25
CA LEU A 216 -13.56 8.93 -10.83
C LEU A 216 -12.48 9.12 -9.76
N GLY A 217 -12.75 9.85 -8.67
CA GLY A 217 -11.81 9.97 -7.56
C GLY A 217 -11.49 8.61 -6.95
N PHE A 218 -12.53 7.81 -6.67
CA PHE A 218 -12.39 6.46 -6.14
C PHE A 218 -11.66 5.51 -7.10
N ALA A 219 -12.00 5.57 -8.40
CA ALA A 219 -11.30 4.78 -9.41
C ALA A 219 -9.83 5.21 -9.58
N GLY A 220 -9.55 6.51 -9.49
CA GLY A 220 -8.20 7.07 -9.54
C GLY A 220 -7.29 6.46 -8.50
N HIS A 221 -7.75 6.38 -7.24
CA HIS A 221 -7.03 5.69 -6.16
C HIS A 221 -6.67 4.26 -6.52
N ILE A 222 -7.66 3.47 -6.98
CA ILE A 222 -7.46 2.06 -7.31
C ILE A 222 -6.43 1.91 -8.43
N LEU A 223 -6.47 2.77 -9.45
CA LEU A 223 -5.54 2.73 -10.57
C LEU A 223 -4.12 3.14 -10.15
N GLU A 224 -3.98 4.11 -9.24
CA GLU A 224 -2.68 4.47 -8.68
C GLU A 224 -2.07 3.31 -7.87
N ASP A 225 -2.87 2.60 -7.10
CA ASP A 225 -2.43 1.44 -6.34
C ASP A 225 -2.01 0.25 -7.23
N GLN A 226 -2.55 0.15 -8.44
CA GLN A 226 -2.08 -0.81 -9.44
C GLN A 226 -0.68 -0.51 -9.95
N LEU A 227 -0.13 0.69 -9.75
CA LEU A 227 1.27 0.99 -10.09
C LEU A 227 2.25 0.40 -9.05
N GLY A 228 1.76 0.09 -7.84
CA GLY A 228 2.52 -0.50 -6.73
C GLY A 228 2.76 -2.00 -6.86
N PHE A 229 3.19 -2.63 -5.76
CA PHE A 229 3.45 -4.07 -5.73
C PHE A 229 2.22 -4.91 -5.35
N MET A 230 1.44 -4.47 -4.37
CA MET A 230 0.31 -5.26 -3.86
C MET A 230 -0.85 -5.37 -4.85
N GLY A 231 -1.10 -4.33 -5.65
CA GLY A 231 -2.26 -4.26 -6.54
C GLY A 231 -3.59 -4.30 -5.79
N SER A 232 -4.66 -4.77 -6.43
CA SER A 232 -6.04 -4.66 -5.90
C SER A 232 -6.97 -5.72 -6.48
N ASN A 233 -8.09 -6.01 -5.80
CA ASN A 233 -9.17 -6.80 -6.37
C ASN A 233 -10.11 -5.93 -7.23
N LEU A 234 -9.72 -5.74 -8.49
CA LEU A 234 -10.39 -4.82 -9.43
C LEU A 234 -11.88 -5.11 -9.67
N PHE A 235 -12.31 -6.37 -9.56
CA PHE A 235 -13.63 -6.83 -10.00
C PHE A 235 -14.47 -7.48 -8.90
N TYR A 236 -14.21 -7.18 -7.63
CA TYR A 236 -15.14 -7.58 -6.57
C TYR A 236 -16.56 -7.04 -6.86
N PRO A 237 -17.66 -7.79 -6.59
CA PRO A 237 -17.72 -9.14 -6.03
C PRO A 237 -17.62 -10.28 -7.05
N PHE A 238 -17.47 -10.00 -8.35
CA PHE A 238 -17.37 -11.02 -9.40
C PHE A 238 -16.08 -11.85 -9.31
N SER A 239 -15.01 -11.25 -8.77
CA SER A 239 -13.77 -11.94 -8.41
C SER A 239 -13.43 -11.72 -6.93
N LYS A 240 -12.86 -12.75 -6.30
CA LYS A 240 -12.22 -12.65 -4.96
C LYS A 240 -10.69 -12.57 -5.06
N LYS A 241 -10.13 -12.71 -6.27
CA LYS A 241 -8.69 -12.74 -6.48
C LYS A 241 -8.15 -11.32 -6.64
N ARG A 242 -7.11 -10.98 -5.88
CA ARG A 242 -6.32 -9.76 -6.06
C ARG A 242 -5.49 -9.87 -7.34
N THR A 243 -5.57 -8.86 -8.19
CA THR A 243 -4.67 -8.67 -9.33
C THR A 243 -3.39 -8.01 -8.80
N GLY A 244 -2.22 -8.61 -9.07
CA GLY A 244 -0.94 -8.03 -8.67
C GLY A 244 -0.67 -6.72 -9.42
N GLY A 245 -0.02 -5.77 -8.74
CA GLY A 245 0.32 -4.48 -9.34
C GLY A 245 1.47 -4.58 -10.34
N LEU A 246 1.72 -3.47 -11.04
CA LEU A 246 2.71 -3.33 -12.11
C LEU A 246 4.15 -3.22 -11.60
N GLN A 247 4.34 -3.00 -10.29
CA GLN A 247 5.67 -2.93 -9.65
C GLN A 247 6.55 -1.80 -10.21
N TRP A 248 5.91 -0.69 -10.57
CA TRP A 248 6.59 0.47 -11.16
C TRP A 248 7.09 1.45 -10.12
N ILE A 249 6.34 1.61 -9.02
CA ILE A 249 6.61 2.58 -7.96
C ILE A 249 6.39 1.94 -6.59
N ARG A 250 7.01 2.51 -5.55
CA ARG A 250 6.72 2.19 -4.14
C ARG A 250 5.92 3.33 -3.52
N SER A 251 4.98 3.00 -2.66
CA SER A 251 4.23 3.93 -1.81
C SER A 251 5.13 4.82 -0.95
N GLY A 252 6.28 4.29 -0.51
CA GLY A 252 7.30 5.02 0.25
C GLY A 252 8.24 5.89 -0.58
N ASP A 253 8.25 5.75 -1.91
CA ASP A 253 9.21 6.47 -2.74
C ASP A 253 8.92 7.97 -2.79
N ALA A 254 9.92 8.79 -2.44
CA ALA A 254 9.78 10.23 -2.43
C ALA A 254 9.49 10.80 -3.83
N ILE A 255 10.21 10.34 -4.87
CA ILE A 255 10.10 10.89 -6.22
C ILE A 255 8.72 10.63 -6.86
N PRO A 256 8.19 9.39 -6.92
CA PRO A 256 6.86 9.11 -7.44
C PRO A 256 5.74 9.85 -6.69
N ASN A 257 5.79 9.91 -5.35
CA ASN A 257 4.82 10.69 -4.58
C ASN A 257 4.90 12.18 -4.92
N PHE A 258 6.11 12.75 -4.93
CA PHE A 258 6.30 14.14 -5.32
C PHE A 258 5.77 14.41 -6.73
N LEU A 259 6.15 13.58 -7.72
CA LEU A 259 5.72 13.73 -9.11
C LEU A 259 4.20 13.62 -9.27
N THR A 260 3.55 12.75 -8.52
CA THR A 260 2.09 12.59 -8.55
C THR A 260 1.40 13.83 -8.01
N VAL A 261 1.81 14.29 -6.83
CA VAL A 261 1.25 15.52 -6.22
C VAL A 261 1.53 16.73 -7.11
N TRP A 262 2.77 16.89 -7.59
CA TRP A 262 3.16 17.98 -8.47
C TRP A 262 2.35 17.98 -9.77
N THR A 263 2.22 16.83 -10.42
CA THR A 263 1.44 16.70 -11.66
C THR A 263 -0.04 17.00 -11.41
N ALA A 264 -0.61 16.51 -10.32
CA ALA A 264 -1.98 16.79 -9.95
C ALA A 264 -2.21 18.30 -9.72
N VAL A 265 -1.32 18.98 -8.99
CA VAL A 265 -1.39 20.44 -8.78
C VAL A 265 -1.25 21.19 -10.10
N ALA A 266 -0.29 20.82 -10.95
CA ALA A 266 -0.11 21.46 -12.25
C ALA A 266 -1.34 21.28 -13.14
N VAL A 267 -1.95 20.09 -13.17
CA VAL A 267 -3.20 19.83 -13.90
C VAL A 267 -4.36 20.64 -13.34
N ILE A 268 -4.49 20.75 -12.01
CA ILE A 268 -5.50 21.60 -11.37
C ILE A 268 -5.34 23.04 -11.83
N LEU A 269 -4.14 23.62 -11.71
CA LEU A 269 -3.88 25.01 -12.12
C LEU A 269 -4.17 25.22 -13.60
N PHE A 270 -3.73 24.30 -14.45
CA PHE A 270 -4.00 24.34 -15.89
C PHE A 270 -5.50 24.31 -16.19
N ASN A 271 -6.26 23.44 -15.53
CA ASN A 271 -7.69 23.32 -15.75
C ASN A 271 -8.47 24.53 -15.21
N LEU A 272 -8.06 25.08 -14.07
CA LEU A 272 -8.66 26.31 -13.54
C LEU A 272 -8.42 27.49 -14.49
N ASP A 273 -7.20 27.63 -15.02
CA ASP A 273 -6.88 28.69 -15.98
C ASP A 273 -7.63 28.52 -17.30
N ARG A 274 -7.58 27.32 -17.91
CA ARG A 274 -8.22 27.06 -19.22
C ARG A 274 -9.74 27.25 -19.20
N PHE A 275 -10.36 27.11 -18.03
CA PHE A 275 -11.81 27.26 -17.84
C PHE A 275 -12.20 28.59 -17.22
N SER A 276 -11.23 29.46 -16.92
CA SER A 276 -11.48 30.83 -16.49
C SER A 276 -11.99 31.68 -17.65
N GLU A 277 -12.57 32.84 -17.33
CA GLU A 277 -13.01 33.81 -18.34
C GLU A 277 -11.83 34.43 -19.10
N GLN A 278 -10.65 34.47 -18.49
CA GLN A 278 -9.44 35.07 -19.04
C GLN A 278 -8.22 34.16 -18.80
N PRO A 279 -8.06 33.08 -19.59
CA PRO A 279 -6.92 32.19 -19.48
C PRO A 279 -5.60 32.94 -19.71
N LEU A 280 -4.65 32.76 -18.79
CA LEU A 280 -3.35 33.42 -18.79
C LEU A 280 -2.22 32.48 -19.23
N LEU A 281 -2.39 31.17 -19.10
CA LEU A 281 -1.33 30.20 -19.37
C LEU A 281 -1.27 29.87 -20.86
N ASN A 282 -0.06 29.90 -21.44
CA ASN A 282 0.18 29.25 -22.72
C ASN A 282 0.15 27.72 -22.52
N PRO A 283 -0.77 26.97 -23.14
CA PRO A 283 -0.93 25.54 -22.85
C PRO A 283 0.32 24.71 -23.15
N ALA A 284 0.99 24.96 -24.28
CA ALA A 284 2.16 24.18 -24.68
C ALA A 284 3.35 24.45 -23.74
N CYS A 285 3.61 25.72 -23.42
CA CYS A 285 4.68 26.09 -22.51
C CYS A 285 4.40 25.57 -21.10
N PHE A 286 3.18 25.73 -20.59
CA PHE A 286 2.84 25.30 -19.24
C PHE A 286 2.90 23.77 -19.12
N LEU A 287 2.25 23.02 -20.00
CA LEU A 287 2.28 21.55 -19.94
C LEU A 287 3.71 21.00 -20.17
N GLY A 288 4.48 21.63 -21.06
CA GLY A 288 5.87 21.26 -21.31
C GLY A 288 6.78 21.48 -20.09
N LEU A 289 6.69 22.65 -19.46
CA LEU A 289 7.58 23.04 -18.36
C LEU A 289 7.11 22.56 -16.98
N ALA A 290 5.81 22.60 -16.70
CA ALA A 290 5.26 22.26 -15.40
C ALA A 290 4.94 20.77 -15.25
N ILE A 291 4.71 20.03 -16.34
CA ILE A 291 4.38 18.59 -16.28
C ILE A 291 5.47 17.75 -16.93
N ALA A 292 5.71 17.94 -18.23
CA ALA A 292 6.60 17.06 -18.97
C ALA A 292 8.05 17.13 -18.47
N ALA A 293 8.59 18.33 -18.23
CA ALA A 293 9.97 18.48 -17.77
C ALA A 293 10.23 17.82 -16.39
N PRO A 294 9.45 18.06 -15.32
CA PRO A 294 9.62 17.36 -14.05
C PRO A 294 9.49 15.84 -14.17
N LEU A 295 8.49 15.35 -14.92
CA LEU A 295 8.29 13.92 -15.14
C LEU A 295 9.49 13.27 -15.84
N VAL A 296 10.02 13.90 -16.89
CA VAL A 296 11.19 13.38 -17.62
C VAL A 296 12.45 13.44 -16.76
N LEU A 297 12.71 14.57 -16.11
CA LEU A 297 13.94 14.76 -15.33
C LEU A 297 13.95 13.87 -14.08
N LEU A 298 12.94 13.98 -13.22
CA LEU A 298 12.89 13.22 -11.97
C LEU A 298 12.52 11.75 -12.20
N GLY A 299 11.66 11.46 -13.18
CA GLY A 299 11.38 10.09 -13.58
C GLY A 299 12.63 9.40 -14.16
N GLY A 300 13.43 10.13 -14.95
CA GLY A 300 14.73 9.66 -15.44
C GLY A 300 15.71 9.38 -14.30
N VAL A 301 15.84 10.30 -13.34
CA VAL A 301 16.66 10.13 -12.12
C VAL A 301 16.19 8.91 -11.32
N TYR A 302 14.89 8.77 -11.09
CA TYR A 302 14.31 7.65 -10.36
C TYR A 302 14.63 6.30 -11.04
N GLN A 303 14.41 6.21 -12.35
CA GLN A 303 14.71 4.99 -13.11
C GLN A 303 16.21 4.67 -13.11
N TRP A 304 17.06 5.70 -13.19
CA TRP A 304 18.50 5.52 -13.11
C TRP A 304 18.97 5.03 -11.73
N GLN A 305 18.46 5.63 -10.65
CA GLN A 305 18.74 5.20 -9.27
C GLN A 305 18.29 3.75 -9.05
N ARG A 306 17.08 3.41 -9.46
CA ARG A 306 16.52 2.06 -9.34
C ARG A 306 17.35 1.03 -10.11
N ARG A 307 17.75 1.34 -11.35
CA ARG A 307 18.62 0.44 -12.14
C ARG A 307 19.99 0.26 -11.50
N ARG A 308 20.60 1.33 -10.98
CA ARG A 308 21.88 1.25 -10.29
C ARG A 308 21.80 0.39 -9.04
N ALA A 309 20.77 0.58 -8.22
CA ALA A 309 20.60 -0.18 -6.99
C ALA A 309 20.37 -1.68 -7.24
N MET A 310 19.67 -2.04 -8.34
CA MET A 310 19.56 -3.42 -8.80
C MET A 310 20.92 -3.99 -9.26
N VAL A 311 21.71 -3.23 -10.03
CA VAL A 311 23.02 -3.67 -10.53
C VAL A 311 24.05 -3.82 -9.41
N GLU A 312 24.01 -2.94 -8.41
CA GLU A 312 24.92 -2.97 -7.25
C GLU A 312 24.52 -4.04 -6.21
N GLY A 313 23.44 -4.79 -6.43
CA GLY A 313 22.93 -5.78 -5.47
C GLY A 313 22.46 -5.18 -4.14
N ARG A 314 22.34 -3.85 -4.06
CA ARG A 314 21.90 -3.10 -2.87
C ARG A 314 20.38 -3.13 -2.70
N GLU A 315 19.66 -3.32 -3.80
CA GLU A 315 18.21 -3.51 -3.82
C GLU A 315 17.90 -4.83 -4.53
N THR A 316 17.73 -5.92 -3.78
CA THR A 316 17.03 -7.09 -4.31
C THR A 316 15.57 -6.72 -4.56
N GLN A 317 14.93 -7.31 -5.58
CA GLN A 317 13.47 -7.13 -5.79
C GLN A 317 12.65 -7.43 -4.53
N GLU A 318 13.18 -8.31 -3.70
CA GLU A 318 12.74 -8.64 -2.36
C GLU A 318 12.75 -7.40 -1.44
N ALA A 319 13.93 -6.84 -1.13
CA ALA A 319 14.06 -5.63 -0.29
C ALA A 319 13.23 -4.42 -0.80
N LEU A 320 13.02 -4.32 -2.11
CA LEU A 320 12.17 -3.29 -2.73
C LEU A 320 10.69 -3.43 -2.35
N ARG A 321 10.18 -4.66 -2.25
CA ARG A 321 8.80 -4.97 -1.83
C ARG A 321 8.60 -4.70 -0.34
N GLN A 322 9.63 -4.95 0.48
CA GLN A 322 9.62 -4.69 1.93
C GLN A 322 9.34 -3.22 2.26
N ALA A 323 10.08 -2.29 1.63
CA ALA A 323 9.94 -0.87 1.88
C ALA A 323 8.57 -0.32 1.48
N ASP A 324 7.94 -0.90 0.44
CA ASP A 324 6.59 -0.54 0.01
C ASP A 324 5.56 -0.94 1.08
N MET A 325 5.61 -2.18 1.53
CA MET A 325 4.67 -2.75 2.51
C MET A 325 4.69 -2.03 3.86
N VAL A 326 5.90 -1.69 4.32
CA VAL A 326 6.09 -0.90 5.54
C VAL A 326 5.47 0.49 5.37
N ALA A 327 5.78 1.20 4.29
CA ALA A 327 5.23 2.53 4.04
C ALA A 327 3.70 2.51 3.90
N GLU A 328 3.10 1.43 3.38
CA GLU A 328 1.63 1.27 3.31
C GLU A 328 1.01 0.98 4.68
N ALA A 329 1.64 0.14 5.51
CA ALA A 329 1.19 -0.10 6.87
C ALA A 329 1.31 1.16 7.76
N GLU A 330 2.28 2.04 7.47
CA GLU A 330 2.59 3.27 8.19
C GLU A 330 1.70 4.48 7.84
N ALA A 331 1.17 4.55 6.61
CA ALA A 331 0.47 5.73 6.09
C ALA A 331 -0.79 6.13 6.89
N VAL A 332 -1.13 5.38 7.94
CA VAL A 332 -2.37 5.49 8.72
C VAL A 332 -2.12 5.69 10.23
N GLY A 333 -0.87 5.92 10.63
CA GLY A 333 -0.50 6.36 11.98
C GLY A 333 -0.68 7.85 12.21
N VAL A 334 -1.86 8.41 11.94
CA VAL A 334 -2.28 9.76 12.38
C VAL A 334 -3.64 9.69 13.05
#